data_AF-A0A6M8HLM0-F1
#
_entry.id   AF-A0A6M8HLM0-F1
#
_cell.length_a   1.000
_cell.length_b   1.000
_cell.length_c   1.000
_cell.angle_alpha   90.00
_cell.angle_beta   90.00
_cell.angle_gamma   90.00
#
_symmetry.space_group_name_H-M   'P 1'
#
loop_
_entity.id
_entity.type
_entity.pdbx_description
1 polymer ?
#
loop_
_entity_poly.entity_id
_entity_poly.type
_entity_poly.pdbx_seq_one_letter_code
_entity_poly.pdbx_strand_id
1 'polypeptide(L)'
;MRRVSTPLVPRPSWSKQRPRYLFSGLMHCGVCGGGFSKISAAHFGCSTACNEGPTIFGNLHTIRRDTLADRVPHTLRDRLMDLTLYKVFAETCALEWKRAQGNVVAELPQTRLSC
;
A
#
# COMPACT_ATOMS: atom_id res chain seq x y z
N MET A 1 -0.21 39.70 -2.11
CA MET A 1 -1.10 38.78 -1.36
C MET A 1 -0.24 38.00 -0.36
N ARG A 2 -0.27 38.36 0.93
CA ARG A 2 0.52 37.67 1.96
C ARG A 2 -0.15 36.34 2.30
N ARG A 3 0.57 35.22 2.14
CA ARG A 3 0.15 33.92 2.68
C ARG A 3 0.15 34.05 4.21
N VAL A 4 -1.03 34.11 4.82
CA VAL A 4 -1.15 34.00 6.28
C VAL A 4 -0.70 32.59 6.65
N SER A 5 0.40 32.50 7.40
CA SER A 5 0.92 31.26 7.94
C SER A 5 -0.05 30.74 9.01
N THR A 6 -0.78 29.67 8.70
CA THR A 6 -1.58 28.94 9.68
C THR A 6 -0.67 28.44 10.81
N PRO A 7 -1.08 28.53 12.09
CA PRO A 7 -0.28 28.03 13.20
C PRO A 7 0.03 26.55 13.01
N LEU A 8 1.30 26.18 13.12
CA LEU A 8 1.77 24.80 12.94
C LEU A 8 1.39 23.98 14.17
N VAL A 9 0.17 23.45 14.21
CA VAL A 9 -0.19 22.40 15.19
C VAL A 9 0.77 21.23 14.94
N PRO A 10 1.53 20.77 15.95
CA PRO A 10 2.42 19.63 15.80
C PRO A 10 1.61 18.41 15.39
N ARG A 11 1.70 18.03 14.13
CA ARG A 11 1.04 16.82 13.67
C ARG A 11 1.84 15.62 14.19
N PRO A 12 1.16 14.55 14.64
CA PRO A 12 1.86 13.38 15.11
C PRO A 12 2.75 12.78 14.00
N SER A 13 3.83 12.08 14.37
CA SER A 13 4.85 11.61 13.43
C SER A 13 4.29 10.75 12.29
N TRP A 14 3.23 9.98 12.55
CA TRP A 14 2.52 9.15 11.56
C TRP A 14 1.73 9.97 10.53
N SER A 15 1.43 11.24 10.79
CA SER A 15 0.74 12.12 9.81
C SER A 15 1.54 12.38 8.53
N LYS A 16 2.86 12.19 8.58
CA LYS A 16 3.78 12.32 7.44
C LYS A 16 4.08 10.96 6.78
N GLN A 17 3.56 9.87 7.33
CA GLN A 17 3.81 8.54 6.80
C GLN A 17 3.13 8.40 5.44
N ARG A 18 3.88 7.91 4.44
CA ARG A 18 3.28 7.65 3.13
C ARG A 18 2.21 6.56 3.25
N PRO A 19 1.02 6.76 2.63
CA PRO A 19 0.00 5.74 2.57
C PRO A 19 0.57 4.42 2.03
N ARG A 20 0.18 3.31 2.65
CA ARG A 20 0.51 1.96 2.19
C ARG A 20 -0.61 1.49 1.26
N TYR A 21 -0.22 0.88 0.15
CA TYR A 21 -1.12 0.25 -0.82
C TYR A 21 -0.84 -1.24 -0.91
N LEU A 22 -1.75 -2.00 -1.53
CA LEU A 22 -1.70 -3.46 -1.61
C LEU A 22 -0.31 -4.03 -1.97
N PHE A 23 0.36 -3.44 -2.96
CA PHE A 23 1.67 -3.91 -3.42
C PHE A 23 2.87 -3.13 -2.86
N SER A 24 2.66 -2.26 -1.86
CA SER A 24 3.76 -1.47 -1.29
C SER A 24 4.78 -2.36 -0.59
N GLY A 25 5.99 -2.43 -1.13
CA GLY A 25 7.08 -3.27 -0.62
C GLY A 25 7.11 -4.71 -1.14
N LEU A 26 6.23 -5.08 -2.08
CA LEU A 26 6.21 -6.42 -2.70
C LEU A 26 6.80 -6.47 -4.11
N MET A 27 6.91 -5.31 -4.76
CA MET A 27 7.27 -5.16 -6.18
C MET A 27 8.75 -4.80 -6.35
N HIS A 28 9.41 -5.49 -7.29
CA HIS A 28 10.82 -5.32 -7.62
C HIS A 28 11.01 -5.14 -9.12
N CYS A 29 12.04 -4.41 -9.50
CA CYS A 29 12.46 -4.23 -10.88
C CYS A 29 13.17 -5.48 -11.38
N GLY A 30 12.67 -6.08 -12.46
CA GLY A 30 13.30 -7.25 -13.09
C GLY A 30 14.64 -6.97 -13.76
N VAL A 31 15.07 -5.70 -13.84
CA VAL A 31 16.34 -5.30 -14.49
C VAL A 31 17.41 -4.94 -13.47
N CYS A 32 17.12 -4.06 -12.48
CA CYS A 32 18.10 -3.70 -11.44
C CYS A 32 17.92 -4.45 -10.11
N GLY A 33 16.83 -5.21 -9.94
CA GLY A 33 16.48 -5.82 -8.65
C GLY A 33 15.97 -4.84 -7.57
N GLY A 34 16.07 -3.53 -7.80
CA GLY A 34 15.60 -2.50 -6.88
C GLY A 34 14.08 -2.50 -6.72
N GLY A 35 13.58 -2.05 -5.56
CA GLY A 35 12.14 -1.99 -5.28
C GLY A 35 11.39 -0.96 -6.14
N PHE A 36 10.06 -1.07 -6.19
CA PHE A 36 9.19 -0.02 -6.72
C PHE A 36 8.72 0.92 -5.62
N SER A 37 8.70 2.21 -5.92
CA SER A 37 8.22 3.27 -5.04
C SER A 37 7.11 4.07 -5.71
N LYS A 38 6.25 4.68 -4.89
CA LYS A 38 5.23 5.61 -5.39
C LYS A 38 5.91 6.85 -5.96
N ILE A 39 5.63 7.17 -7.22
CA ILE A 39 6.19 8.36 -7.90
C ILE A 39 5.16 9.48 -8.03
N SER A 40 3.87 9.14 -8.10
CA SER A 40 2.76 10.10 -8.20
C SER A 40 1.56 9.58 -7.42
N ALA A 41 0.46 10.34 -7.38
CA ALA A 41 -0.77 9.92 -6.69
C ALA A 41 -1.25 8.53 -7.10
N ALA A 42 -1.09 8.17 -8.38
CA ALA A 42 -1.63 6.96 -8.98
C ALA A 42 -0.59 5.99 -9.56
N HIS A 43 0.72 6.31 -9.55
CA HIS A 43 1.73 5.48 -10.21
C HIS A 43 2.85 5.02 -9.29
N PHE A 44 3.32 3.81 -9.54
CA PHE A 44 4.59 3.27 -9.07
C PHE A 44 5.66 3.36 -10.15
N GLY A 45 6.91 3.55 -9.76
CA GLY A 45 8.08 3.54 -10.64
C GLY A 45 9.28 2.87 -9.95
N CYS A 46 10.29 2.51 -10.73
CA CYS A 46 11.52 1.92 -10.20
C CYS A 46 12.22 2.92 -9.26
N SER A 47 12.51 2.50 -8.03
CA SER A 47 13.11 3.39 -7.02
C SER A 47 14.50 3.85 -7.43
N THR A 48 15.29 2.97 -8.04
CA THR A 48 16.64 3.29 -8.53
C THR A 48 16.58 4.36 -9.62
N ALA A 49 15.70 4.21 -10.62
CA ALA A 49 15.54 5.23 -11.66
C ALA A 49 15.04 6.57 -11.10
N CYS A 50 14.19 6.55 -10.07
CA CYS A 50 13.66 7.78 -9.47
C CYS A 50 14.65 8.49 -8.54
N ASN A 51 15.48 7.76 -7.81
CA ASN A 51 16.42 8.32 -6.85
C ASN A 51 17.74 8.72 -7.51
N GLU A 52 18.27 7.84 -8.36
CA GLU A 52 19.57 8.01 -9.03
C GLU A 52 19.43 8.71 -10.39
N GLY A 53 18.21 8.72 -10.96
CA GLY A 53 17.92 9.36 -12.24
C GLY A 53 18.16 8.49 -13.48
N PRO A 54 17.66 8.93 -14.65
CA PRO A 54 17.70 8.16 -15.90
C PRO A 54 19.11 7.94 -16.46
N THR A 55 20.06 8.80 -16.10
CA THR A 55 21.47 8.69 -16.52
C THR A 55 22.14 7.44 -15.93
N ILE A 56 21.76 7.05 -14.71
CA ILE A 56 22.32 5.88 -14.01
C ILE A 56 21.52 4.62 -14.35
N PHE A 57 20.20 4.73 -14.46
CA PHE A 57 19.34 3.59 -14.77
C PHE A 57 18.11 3.99 -15.57
N GLY A 58 18.02 3.52 -16.82
CA GLY A 58 17.02 3.96 -17.80
C GLY A 58 15.62 3.35 -17.69
N ASN A 59 15.32 2.54 -16.68
CA ASN A 59 13.98 1.97 -16.54
C ASN A 59 12.99 3.00 -15.97
N LEU A 60 12.35 3.71 -16.90
CA LEU A 60 11.33 4.73 -16.62
C LEU A 60 9.90 4.16 -16.71
N HIS A 61 9.73 2.83 -16.73
CA HIS A 61 8.41 2.24 -16.76
C HIS A 61 7.65 2.53 -15.47
N THR A 62 6.43 3.03 -15.65
CA THR A 62 5.52 3.33 -14.55
C THR A 62 4.31 2.43 -14.62
N ILE A 63 3.79 2.06 -13.46
CA ILE A 63 2.65 1.16 -13.35
C ILE A 63 1.55 1.88 -12.57
N ARG A 64 0.34 1.94 -13.15
CA ARG A 64 -0.84 2.47 -12.45
C ARG A 64 -1.19 1.57 -11.27
N ARG A 65 -1.34 2.20 -10.11
CA ARG A 65 -1.70 1.55 -8.84
C ARG A 65 -3.01 0.78 -8.96
N ASP A 66 -4.06 1.40 -9.48
CA ASP A 66 -5.40 0.79 -9.59
C ASP A 66 -5.34 -0.42 -10.52
N THR A 67 -4.81 -0.24 -11.72
CA THR A 67 -4.67 -1.32 -12.70
C THR A 67 -3.90 -2.52 -12.15
N LEU A 68 -2.87 -2.28 -11.34
CA LEU A 68 -2.13 -3.36 -10.71
C LEU A 68 -2.93 -4.04 -9.59
N ALA A 69 -3.55 -3.25 -8.72
CA ALA A 69 -4.43 -3.71 -7.64
C ALA A 69 -5.58 -4.57 -8.16
N ASP A 70 -6.09 -4.26 -9.34
CA ASP A 70 -7.12 -5.05 -10.01
C ASP A 70 -6.50 -6.28 -10.66
N ARG A 71 -5.48 -6.11 -11.52
CA ARG A 71 -5.00 -7.19 -12.38
C ARG A 71 -4.39 -8.36 -11.61
N VAL A 72 -3.51 -8.10 -10.64
CA VAL A 72 -2.76 -9.18 -9.99
C VAL A 72 -3.68 -10.13 -9.21
N PRO A 73 -4.58 -9.66 -8.31
CA PRO A 73 -5.50 -10.56 -7.62
C PRO A 73 -6.45 -11.30 -8.55
N HIS A 74 -6.96 -10.66 -9.61
CA HIS A 74 -7.81 -11.33 -10.60
C HIS A 74 -7.03 -12.46 -11.30
N THR A 75 -5.80 -12.20 -11.76
CA THR A 75 -5.00 -13.24 -12.42
C THR A 75 -4.64 -14.40 -11.50
N LEU A 76 -4.39 -14.14 -10.21
CA LEU A 76 -4.14 -15.20 -9.22
C LEU A 76 -5.38 -16.06 -9.03
N ARG A 77 -6.56 -15.43 -8.94
CA ARG A 77 -7.84 -16.13 -8.83
C ARG A 77 -8.11 -17.01 -10.06
N ASP A 78 -7.91 -16.47 -11.26
CA ASP A 78 -8.34 -17.14 -12.49
C ASP A 78 -7.36 -18.23 -12.97
N ARG A 79 -6.07 -18.08 -12.68
CA ARG A 79 -5.02 -18.94 -13.26
C ARG A 79 -4.29 -19.84 -12.27
N LEU A 80 -4.33 -19.53 -10.97
CA LEU A 80 -3.56 -20.26 -9.98
C LEU A 80 -4.45 -20.99 -8.96
N MET A 81 -5.70 -20.55 -8.79
CA MET A 81 -6.58 -21.08 -7.76
C MET A 81 -7.66 -21.98 -8.37
N ASP A 82 -7.83 -23.16 -7.80
CA ASP A 82 -9.07 -23.92 -7.99
C ASP A 82 -10.23 -23.15 -7.35
N LEU A 83 -11.25 -22.83 -8.14
CA LEU A 83 -12.36 -21.97 -7.71
C LEU A 83 -13.18 -22.57 -6.55
N THR A 84 -13.15 -23.89 -6.36
CA THR A 84 -13.85 -24.56 -5.25
C THR A 84 -13.08 -24.37 -3.94
N LEU A 85 -11.76 -24.60 -3.96
CA LEU A 85 -10.88 -24.41 -2.81
C LEU A 85 -10.74 -22.92 -2.45
N TYR A 86 -10.73 -22.04 -3.44
CA TYR A 86 -10.67 -20.60 -3.23
C TYR A 86 -11.88 -20.07 -2.45
N LYS A 87 -13.10 -20.56 -2.73
CA LYS A 87 -14.31 -20.13 -2.00
C LYS A 87 -14.20 -20.45 -0.51
N VAL A 88 -13.83 -21.69 -0.18
CA VAL A 88 -13.62 -22.14 1.21
C VAL A 88 -12.54 -21.31 1.89
N PHE A 89 -11.43 -21.04 1.19
CA PHE A 89 -10.36 -20.18 1.69
C PHE A 89 -10.84 -18.75 1.94
N ALA A 90 -11.53 -18.12 0.99
CA ALA A 90 -11.98 -16.73 1.10
C ALA A 90 -12.97 -16.54 2.26
N GLU A 91 -13.90 -17.47 2.44
CA GLU A 91 -14.85 -17.48 3.57
C GLU A 91 -14.11 -17.58 4.91
N THR A 92 -13.18 -18.51 5.00
CA THR A 92 -12.40 -18.73 6.23
C THR A 92 -11.49 -17.53 6.52
N CYS A 93 -10.77 -17.00 5.52
CA CYS A 93 -9.95 -15.80 5.67
C CYS A 93 -10.78 -14.59 6.09
N ALA A 94 -11.98 -14.40 5.54
CA ALA A 94 -12.85 -13.29 5.95
C ALA A 94 -13.33 -13.44 7.39
N LEU A 95 -13.62 -14.67 7.85
CA LEU A 95 -13.96 -14.96 9.24
C LEU A 95 -12.78 -14.69 10.18
N GLU A 96 -11.58 -15.20 9.85
CA GLU A 96 -10.37 -14.96 10.64
C GLU A 96 -9.98 -13.48 10.65
N TRP A 97 -10.17 -12.78 9.54
CA TRP A 97 -9.95 -11.33 9.48
C TRP A 97 -10.90 -10.57 10.40
N LYS A 98 -12.19 -10.92 10.40
CA LYS A 98 -13.18 -10.35 11.33
C LYS A 98 -12.83 -10.65 12.79
N ARG A 99 -12.33 -11.86 13.09
CA ARG A 99 -11.86 -12.22 14.43
C ARG A 99 -10.64 -11.39 14.85
N ALA A 100 -9.63 -11.28 13.98
CA ALA A 100 -8.45 -10.47 14.22
C ALA A 100 -8.80 -8.99 14.43
N GLN A 101 -9.70 -8.43 13.62
CA GLN A 101 -10.20 -7.06 13.81
C GLN A 101 -11.05 -6.90 15.07
N GLY A 102 -11.87 -7.89 15.41
CA GLY A 102 -12.62 -7.92 16.67
C GLY A 102 -11.69 -7.89 17.89
N ASN A 103 -10.54 -8.57 17.82
CA ASN A 103 -9.51 -8.51 18.86
C ASN A 103 -8.85 -7.12 18.92
N VAL A 104 -8.60 -6.46 17.78
CA VAL A 104 -8.07 -5.09 17.76
C VAL A 104 -9.06 -4.07 18.34
N VAL A 105 -10.37 -4.26 18.13
CA VAL A 105 -11.41 -3.40 18.75
C VAL A 105 -11.56 -3.68 20.25
N ALA A 106 -11.37 -4.93 20.68
CA ALA A 106 -11.40 -5.31 22.10
C ALA A 106 -10.17 -4.80 22.90
N GLU A 107 -9.04 -4.53 22.23
CA GLU A 107 -7.82 -3.99 22.82
C GLU A 107 -7.75 -2.45 22.87
N LEU A 108 -8.79 -1.73 22.44
CA LEU A 108 -8.82 -0.29 22.62
C LEU A 108 -8.79 0.02 24.13
N PRO A 109 -7.75 0.69 24.66
CA PRO A 109 -7.83 1.21 26.01
C PRO A 109 -9.03 2.13 26.06
N GLN A 110 -9.93 1.89 27.01
CA GLN A 110 -10.97 2.83 27.40
C GLN A 110 -10.26 4.10 27.90
N THR A 111 -9.78 4.95 27.00
CA THR A 111 -9.41 6.32 27.33
C THR A 111 -10.70 6.98 27.76
N ARG A 112 -10.90 6.98 29.09
CA ARG A 112 -11.90 7.77 29.77
C ARG A 112 -11.83 9.17 29.17
N LEU A 113 -12.91 9.58 28.54
CA LEU A 113 -13.25 10.99 28.48
C LEU A 113 -13.42 11.44 29.93
N SER A 114 -12.35 11.97 30.53
CA SER A 114 -12.40 12.58 31.85
C SER A 114 -11.49 13.81 31.86
N CYS A 115 -12.15 14.96 31.96
CA CYS A 115 -11.64 16.34 32.10
C CYS A 115 -10.91 16.92 30.88
#